data_AF-A0A7J3BI79-F1
#
_entry.id   AF-A0A7J3BI79-F1
#
_cell.length_a   1.000
_cell.length_b   1.000
_cell.length_c   1.000
_cell.angle_alpha   90.00
_cell.angle_beta   90.00
_cell.angle_gamma   90.00
#
_symmetry.space_group_name_H-M   'P 1'
#
loop_
_entity.id
_entity.type
_entity.pdbx_description
1 polymer ?
#
loop_
_entity_poly.entity_id
_entity_poly.type
_entity_poly.pdbx_seq_one_letter_code
_entity_poly.pdbx_strand_id
1 'polypeptide(L)'
;MKDLEGIARVFTNEVLLGKSIDWYLIKLSSVVTSIKDIYGIESSYKVFEEFLNMSIVTKALEPLACYVDVVEERVSRDPRFSSLRPYKSILVKTLRSIECRDIGLSTMVRESTFKIEDSVDSRSYEVKVRKARKPLIPLIKINLKTLVSMLIVILTTSIIAYLIYILIHSRQVRPSIT
;
A
#
# COMPACT_ATOMS: atom_id res chain seq x y z
N MET A 1 17.65 -38.71 -5.62
CA MET A 1 18.21 -38.13 -4.37
C MET A 1 18.88 -36.77 -4.58
N LYS A 2 19.78 -36.58 -5.56
CA LYS A 2 20.43 -35.26 -5.79
C LYS A 2 19.42 -34.11 -5.98
N ASP A 3 18.28 -34.38 -6.59
CA ASP A 3 17.27 -33.34 -6.85
C ASP A 3 16.47 -32.97 -5.60
N LEU A 4 16.22 -33.92 -4.69
CA LEU A 4 15.46 -33.66 -3.45
C LEU A 4 16.29 -32.83 -2.46
N GLU A 5 17.59 -33.12 -2.33
CA GLU A 5 18.52 -32.29 -1.56
C GLU A 5 18.63 -30.87 -2.13
N GLY A 6 18.61 -30.73 -3.46
CA GLY A 6 18.56 -29.43 -4.13
C GLY A 6 17.31 -28.63 -3.73
N ILE A 7 16.13 -29.25 -3.81
CA ILE A 7 14.85 -28.63 -3.40
C ILE A 7 14.88 -28.24 -1.93
N ALA A 8 15.39 -29.12 -1.06
CA ALA A 8 15.54 -28.85 0.37
C ALA A 8 16.41 -27.63 0.64
N ARG A 9 17.59 -27.52 0.01
CA ARG A 9 18.47 -26.36 0.18
C ARG A 9 17.83 -25.06 -0.30
N VAL A 10 17.14 -25.09 -1.44
CA VAL A 10 16.41 -23.92 -1.95
C VAL A 10 15.33 -23.51 -0.95
N PHE A 11 14.49 -24.45 -0.52
CA PHE A 11 13.45 -24.19 0.48
C PHE A 11 14.04 -23.55 1.75
N THR A 12 15.07 -24.16 2.34
CA THR A 12 15.68 -23.65 3.58
C THR A 12 16.22 -22.24 3.42
N ASN A 13 16.86 -21.93 2.29
CA ASN A 13 17.38 -20.58 2.03
C ASN A 13 16.26 -19.55 1.88
N GLU A 14 15.18 -19.93 1.20
CA GLU A 14 14.08 -19.01 0.96
C GLU A 14 13.26 -18.73 2.21
N VAL A 15 13.00 -19.73 3.07
CA VAL A 15 12.19 -19.51 4.29
C VAL A 15 12.89 -18.65 5.32
N LEU A 16 14.24 -18.65 5.36
CA LEU A 16 15.03 -17.76 6.22
C LEU A 16 14.80 -16.27 5.92
N LEU A 17 14.38 -15.93 4.69
CA LEU A 17 14.11 -14.55 4.28
C LEU A 17 12.72 -14.06 4.69
N GLY A 18 11.79 -14.99 4.94
CA GLY A 18 10.42 -14.68 5.28
C GLY A 18 10.17 -14.65 6.78
N LYS A 19 9.24 -13.79 7.20
CA LYS A 19 8.84 -13.65 8.61
C LYS A 19 7.34 -13.83 8.81
N SER A 20 6.68 -14.62 7.96
CA SER A 20 5.23 -14.88 8.08
C SER A 20 4.89 -16.32 7.82
N ILE A 21 3.80 -16.80 8.45
CA ILE A 21 3.26 -18.14 8.21
C ILE A 21 2.95 -18.35 6.73
N ASP A 22 2.38 -17.34 6.08
CA ASP A 22 2.07 -17.38 4.64
C ASP A 22 3.31 -17.61 3.79
N TRP A 23 4.44 -16.99 4.12
CA TRP A 23 5.68 -17.20 3.37
C TRP A 23 6.08 -18.67 3.39
N TYR A 24 6.08 -19.30 4.57
CA TYR A 24 6.37 -20.72 4.72
C TYR A 24 5.42 -21.60 3.91
N LEU A 25 4.12 -21.34 3.99
CA LEU A 25 3.11 -22.13 3.26
C LEU A 25 3.20 -21.95 1.75
N ILE A 26 3.53 -20.75 1.26
CA ILE A 26 3.79 -20.52 -0.17
C ILE A 26 5.01 -21.33 -0.61
N LYS A 27 6.10 -21.33 0.17
CA LYS A 27 7.31 -22.09 -0.17
C LYS A 27 7.08 -23.60 -0.13
N LEU A 28 6.34 -24.11 0.86
CA LEU A 28 5.92 -25.51 0.89
C LEU A 28 5.02 -25.88 -0.30
N SER A 29 4.11 -24.98 -0.71
CA SER A 29 3.28 -25.19 -1.91
C SER A 29 4.13 -25.29 -3.17
N SER A 30 5.15 -24.44 -3.29
CA SER A 30 6.11 -24.49 -4.40
C SER A 30 6.89 -25.81 -4.42
N VAL A 31 7.34 -26.28 -3.25
CA VAL A 31 8.04 -27.58 -3.13
C VAL A 31 7.16 -28.73 -3.59
N VAL A 32 5.88 -28.76 -3.18
CA VAL A 32 4.93 -29.79 -3.62
C VAL A 32 4.80 -29.79 -5.15
N THR A 33 4.70 -28.61 -5.77
CA THR A 33 4.66 -28.51 -7.23
C THR A 33 5.94 -29.06 -7.86
N SER A 34 7.12 -28.64 -7.39
CA SER A 34 8.40 -29.14 -7.90
C SER A 34 8.55 -30.65 -7.74
N ILE A 35 8.10 -31.22 -6.62
CA ILE A 35 8.10 -32.66 -6.40
C ILE A 35 7.18 -33.37 -7.39
N LYS A 36 5.98 -32.85 -7.64
CA LYS A 36 5.06 -33.42 -8.63
C LYS A 36 5.65 -33.38 -10.04
N ASP A 37 6.30 -32.28 -10.40
CA ASP A 37 6.90 -32.10 -11.72
C ASP A 37 8.06 -33.08 -11.97
N ILE A 38 8.87 -33.36 -10.94
CA ILE A 38 10.06 -34.22 -11.06
C ILE A 38 9.72 -35.70 -10.86
N TYR A 39 8.89 -36.03 -9.86
CA TYR A 39 8.65 -37.41 -9.40
C TYR A 39 7.27 -37.96 -9.76
N GLY A 40 6.40 -37.13 -10.34
CA GLY A 40 5.03 -37.50 -10.69
C GLY A 40 4.06 -37.42 -9.51
N ILE A 41 2.76 -37.40 -9.83
CA ILE A 41 1.68 -37.23 -8.85
C ILE A 41 1.63 -38.42 -7.88
N GLU A 42 1.78 -39.66 -8.37
CA GLU A 42 1.64 -40.89 -7.58
C GLU A 42 2.69 -40.98 -6.46
N SER A 43 3.94 -40.60 -6.75
CA SER A 43 5.05 -40.66 -5.79
C SER A 43 5.13 -39.42 -4.89
N SER A 44 4.48 -38.33 -5.27
CA SER A 44 4.67 -37.01 -4.65
C SER A 44 4.41 -36.99 -3.14
N TYR A 45 3.43 -37.76 -2.65
CA TYR A 45 3.11 -37.82 -1.22
C TYR A 45 4.26 -38.39 -0.40
N LYS A 46 4.81 -39.53 -0.84
CA LYS A 46 5.93 -40.20 -0.18
C LYS A 46 7.21 -39.36 -0.25
N VAL A 47 7.47 -38.75 -1.40
CA VAL A 47 8.65 -37.87 -1.59
C VAL A 47 8.53 -36.59 -0.75
N PHE A 48 7.32 -36.03 -0.60
CA PHE A 48 7.10 -34.88 0.29
C PHE A 48 7.27 -35.25 1.77
N GLU A 49 6.84 -36.44 2.18
CA GLU A 49 7.13 -36.95 3.53
C GLU A 49 8.64 -37.12 3.76
N GLU A 50 9.37 -37.68 2.79
CA GLU A 50 10.83 -37.78 2.85
C GLU A 50 11.49 -36.39 2.98
N PHE A 51 11.04 -35.43 2.17
CA PHE A 51 11.49 -34.02 2.23
C PHE A 51 11.29 -33.40 3.62
N LEU A 52 10.11 -33.56 4.23
CA LEU A 52 9.80 -32.98 5.55
C LEU A 52 10.65 -33.58 6.67
N ASN A 53 11.09 -34.84 6.52
CA ASN A 53 11.92 -35.55 7.48
C ASN A 53 13.43 -35.30 7.31
N MET A 54 13.83 -34.53 6.29
CA MET A 54 15.24 -34.14 6.15
C MET A 54 15.63 -33.17 7.26
N SER A 55 16.75 -33.44 7.96
CA SER A 55 17.20 -32.66 9.12
C SER A 55 17.28 -31.14 8.85
N ILE A 56 17.72 -30.74 7.66
CA ILE A 56 17.79 -29.33 7.26
C ILE A 56 16.41 -28.68 7.11
N VAL A 57 15.42 -29.42 6.62
CA VAL A 57 14.04 -28.95 6.44
C VAL A 57 13.34 -28.90 7.80
N THR A 58 13.47 -29.95 8.60
CA THR A 58 12.94 -30.03 9.96
C THR A 58 13.39 -28.83 10.79
N LYS A 59 14.70 -28.53 10.77
CA LYS A 59 15.27 -27.37 11.45
C LYS A 59 14.72 -26.04 10.94
N ALA A 60 14.56 -25.90 9.61
CA ALA A 60 14.01 -24.69 9.01
C ALA A 60 12.52 -24.49 9.37
N LEU A 61 11.80 -25.57 9.69
CA LEU A 61 10.39 -25.56 10.08
C LEU A 61 10.14 -25.32 11.58
N GLU A 62 11.18 -25.32 12.44
CA GLU A 62 11.03 -25.05 13.89
C GLU A 62 10.19 -23.80 14.21
N PRO A 63 10.33 -22.66 13.48
CA PRO A 63 9.46 -21.50 13.66
C PRO A 63 7.99 -21.76 13.34
N LEU A 64 7.73 -22.52 12.27
CA LEU A 64 6.38 -22.81 11.81
C LEU A 64 5.68 -23.80 12.75
N ALA A 65 6.43 -24.67 13.42
CA ALA A 65 5.94 -25.62 14.41
C ALA A 65 5.27 -24.95 15.61
N CYS A 66 5.57 -23.68 15.91
CA CYS A 66 4.85 -22.90 16.94
C CYS A 66 3.40 -22.58 16.56
N TYR A 67 3.02 -22.75 15.29
CA TYR A 67 1.75 -22.27 14.74
C TYR A 67 0.95 -23.39 14.04
N VAL A 68 1.06 -24.64 14.51
CA VAL A 68 0.44 -25.81 13.88
C VAL A 68 -1.05 -25.63 13.61
N ASP A 69 -1.81 -25.16 14.59
CA ASP A 69 -3.27 -25.00 14.45
C ASP A 69 -3.62 -23.96 13.39
N VAL A 70 -2.85 -22.86 13.32
CA VAL A 70 -2.99 -21.82 12.29
C VAL A 70 -2.66 -22.36 10.90
N VAL A 71 -1.60 -23.18 10.80
CA VAL A 71 -1.23 -23.86 9.56
C VAL A 71 -2.33 -24.80 9.10
N GLU A 72 -2.85 -25.63 10.01
CA GLU A 72 -3.93 -26.57 9.71
C GLU A 72 -5.20 -25.86 9.20
N GLU A 73 -5.59 -24.78 9.88
CA GLU A 73 -6.72 -23.95 9.49
C GLU A 73 -6.49 -23.31 8.11
N ARG A 74 -5.34 -22.66 7.90
CA ARG A 74 -5.02 -21.97 6.65
C ARG A 74 -4.96 -22.90 5.45
N VAL A 75 -4.26 -24.02 5.57
CA VAL A 75 -4.17 -25.00 4.47
C VAL A 75 -5.57 -25.52 4.11
N SER A 76 -6.44 -25.70 5.10
CA SER A 76 -7.81 -26.18 4.87
C SER A 76 -8.71 -25.15 4.20
N ARG A 77 -8.65 -23.88 4.62
CA ARG A 77 -9.62 -22.85 4.22
C ARG A 77 -9.14 -21.96 3.06
N ASP A 78 -7.86 -21.62 3.00
CA ASP A 78 -7.35 -20.67 2.03
C ASP A 78 -7.22 -21.34 0.64
N PRO A 79 -7.79 -20.77 -0.43
CA PRO A 79 -7.67 -21.32 -1.78
C PRO A 79 -6.23 -21.29 -2.31
N ARG A 80 -5.37 -20.39 -1.82
CA ARG A 80 -3.97 -20.26 -2.25
C ARG A 80 -3.15 -21.50 -1.94
N PHE A 81 -3.55 -22.27 -0.92
CA PHE A 81 -2.85 -23.48 -0.46
C PHE A 81 -3.56 -24.77 -0.90
N SER A 82 -4.38 -24.71 -1.96
CA SER A 82 -5.08 -25.88 -2.50
C SER A 82 -4.13 -27.03 -2.88
N SER A 83 -2.93 -26.73 -3.37
CA SER A 83 -1.91 -27.73 -3.70
C SER A 83 -1.35 -28.47 -2.49
N LEU A 84 -1.35 -27.85 -1.30
CA LEU A 84 -0.88 -28.44 -0.04
C LEU A 84 -1.95 -29.29 0.66
N ARG A 85 -3.24 -29.11 0.34
CA ARG A 85 -4.34 -29.83 1.03
C ARG A 85 -4.17 -31.35 1.07
N PRO A 86 -3.77 -32.04 -0.01
CA PRO A 86 -3.56 -33.48 0.02
C PRO A 86 -2.45 -33.92 0.99
N TYR A 87 -1.51 -33.02 1.29
CA TYR A 87 -0.33 -33.25 2.14
C TYR A 87 -0.52 -32.69 3.56
N LYS A 88 -1.69 -32.10 3.86
CA LYS A 88 -1.96 -31.44 5.14
C LYS A 88 -1.71 -32.38 6.32
N SER A 89 -2.15 -33.62 6.22
CA SER A 89 -2.02 -34.62 7.30
C SER A 89 -0.56 -34.85 7.69
N ILE A 90 0.33 -35.10 6.72
CA ILE A 90 1.76 -35.30 6.98
C ILE A 90 2.45 -34.01 7.41
N LEU A 91 2.09 -32.86 6.82
CA LEU A 91 2.64 -31.57 7.25
C LEU A 91 2.31 -31.30 8.72
N VAL A 92 1.04 -31.41 9.12
CA VAL A 92 0.61 -31.18 10.51
C VAL A 92 1.24 -32.20 11.45
N LYS A 93 1.29 -33.48 11.07
CA LYS A 93 1.95 -34.53 11.85
C LYS A 93 3.43 -34.19 12.08
N THR A 94 4.17 -33.82 11.03
CA THR A 94 5.58 -33.46 11.14
C THR A 94 5.76 -32.22 12.01
N LEU A 95 4.99 -31.15 11.79
CA LEU A 95 5.10 -29.93 12.60
C LEU A 95 4.82 -30.17 14.09
N ARG A 96 3.88 -31.06 14.43
CA ARG A 96 3.62 -31.45 15.84
C ARG A 96 4.77 -32.26 16.47
N SER A 97 5.58 -32.92 15.65
CA SER A 97 6.74 -33.69 16.13
C SER A 97 8.01 -32.87 16.29
N ILE A 98 8.03 -31.64 15.76
CA ILE A 98 9.19 -30.74 15.81
C ILE A 98 9.15 -29.94 17.11
N GLU A 99 10.30 -29.84 17.79
CA GLU A 99 10.46 -28.89 18.90
C GLU A 99 10.34 -27.46 18.37
N CYS A 100 9.37 -26.72 18.89
CA CYS A 100 9.04 -25.42 18.36
C CYS A 100 10.02 -24.34 18.84
N ARG A 101 10.42 -23.43 17.95
CA ARG A 101 11.28 -22.28 18.30
C ARG A 101 10.65 -20.99 17.81
N ASP A 102 9.99 -20.27 18.72
CA ASP A 102 9.28 -19.05 18.33
C ASP A 102 10.26 -17.91 18.06
N ILE A 103 10.12 -17.33 16.86
CA ILE A 103 10.85 -16.15 16.41
C ILE A 103 9.89 -14.99 16.10
N GLY A 104 8.61 -15.11 16.46
CA GLY A 104 7.57 -14.13 16.20
C GLY A 104 7.16 -14.06 14.73
N LEU A 105 6.66 -15.18 14.17
CA LEU A 105 6.16 -15.17 12.80
C LEU A 105 4.88 -14.33 12.72
N SER A 106 4.84 -13.42 11.74
CA SER A 106 3.64 -12.65 11.46
C SER A 106 2.54 -13.56 10.92
N THR A 107 1.37 -13.50 11.56
CA THR A 107 0.15 -14.12 11.06
C THR A 107 -0.51 -13.25 9.99
N MET A 108 -0.13 -11.97 9.83
CA MET A 108 -0.73 -11.11 8.83
C MET A 108 -0.41 -11.61 7.41
N VAL A 109 -1.46 -11.86 6.65
CA VAL A 109 -1.37 -12.01 5.20
C VAL A 109 -0.89 -10.68 4.65
N ARG A 110 0.24 -10.67 3.94
CA ARG A 110 0.67 -9.46 3.23
C ARG A 110 -0.44 -9.09 2.27
N GLU A 111 -0.98 -7.87 2.39
CA GLU A 111 -1.99 -7.38 1.47
C GLU A 111 -1.49 -7.50 0.03
N SER A 112 -2.42 -7.76 -0.91
CA SER A 112 -2.06 -7.87 -2.32
C SER A 112 -1.31 -6.61 -2.76
N THR A 113 -0.32 -6.76 -3.65
CA THR A 113 0.47 -5.63 -4.16
C THR A 113 -0.42 -4.53 -4.72
N PHE A 114 -1.56 -4.88 -5.33
CA PHE A 114 -2.58 -3.94 -5.79
C PHE A 114 -3.18 -3.08 -4.66
N LYS A 115 -3.51 -3.67 -3.50
CA LYS A 115 -3.99 -2.90 -2.33
C LYS A 115 -2.91 -2.04 -1.70
N ILE A 116 -1.66 -2.54 -1.70
CA ILE A 116 -0.52 -1.77 -1.23
C ILE A 116 -0.28 -0.58 -2.17
N GLU A 117 -0.32 -0.79 -3.49
CA GLU A 117 -0.23 0.26 -4.50
C GLU A 117 -1.37 1.26 -4.36
N ASP A 118 -2.63 0.82 -4.24
CA ASP A 118 -3.77 1.73 -3.97
C ASP A 118 -3.57 2.53 -2.68
N SER A 119 -3.04 1.93 -1.62
CA SER A 119 -2.78 2.61 -0.34
C SER A 119 -1.59 3.58 -0.38
N VAL A 120 -0.56 3.24 -1.16
CA VAL A 120 0.62 4.09 -1.39
C VAL A 120 0.25 5.22 -2.33
N ASP A 121 -0.56 4.95 -3.35
CA ASP A 121 -1.00 5.93 -4.34
C ASP A 121 -2.06 6.85 -3.77
N SER A 122 -2.92 6.40 -2.84
CA SER A 122 -3.80 7.28 -2.07
C SER A 122 -3.04 8.15 -1.07
N ARG A 123 -1.97 7.68 -0.42
CA ARG A 123 -1.05 8.55 0.35
C ARG A 123 -0.24 9.49 -0.54
N SER A 124 0.18 9.04 -1.73
CA SER A 124 0.87 9.86 -2.73
C SER A 124 -0.07 10.94 -3.27
N TYR A 125 -1.35 10.61 -3.46
CA TYR A 125 -2.43 11.54 -3.78
C TYR A 125 -2.67 12.51 -2.64
N GLU A 126 -2.77 12.10 -1.38
CA GLU A 126 -2.93 13.05 -0.27
C GLU A 126 -1.75 14.02 -0.16
N VAL A 127 -0.52 13.55 -0.35
CA VAL A 127 0.69 14.39 -0.31
C VAL A 127 0.80 15.30 -1.55
N LYS A 128 0.43 14.81 -2.74
CA LYS A 128 0.36 15.63 -3.98
C LYS A 128 -0.81 16.60 -3.95
N VAL A 129 -1.97 16.25 -3.38
CA VAL A 129 -3.15 17.13 -3.22
C VAL A 129 -2.85 18.22 -2.19
N ARG A 130 -2.06 17.94 -1.14
CA ARG A 130 -1.56 19.00 -0.24
C ARG A 130 -0.59 19.96 -0.92
N LYS A 131 0.25 19.49 -1.85
CA LYS A 131 1.19 20.35 -2.61
C LYS A 131 0.59 21.00 -3.87
N ALA A 132 -0.53 20.48 -4.39
CA ALA A 132 -1.23 20.98 -5.57
C ALA A 132 -2.47 21.81 -5.23
N ARG A 133 -2.62 22.28 -3.98
CA ARG A 133 -3.45 23.47 -3.74
C ARG A 133 -2.72 24.67 -4.32
N LYS A 134 -2.99 24.93 -5.61
CA LYS A 134 -2.84 26.28 -6.18
C LYS A 134 -3.45 27.27 -5.18
N PRO A 135 -2.87 28.45 -4.95
CA PRO A 135 -3.57 29.46 -4.17
C PRO A 135 -4.87 29.73 -4.92
N LEU A 136 -5.99 29.27 -4.35
CA LEU A 136 -7.29 29.78 -4.70
C LEU A 136 -7.20 31.26 -4.33
N ILE A 137 -6.91 32.09 -5.32
CA ILE A 137 -7.11 33.53 -5.22
C ILE A 137 -8.53 33.66 -4.68
N PRO A 138 -8.72 34.23 -3.47
CA PRO A 138 -10.06 34.35 -2.94
C PRO A 138 -10.83 35.18 -3.97
N LEU A 139 -11.86 34.56 -4.58
CA LEU A 139 -12.84 35.31 -5.34
C LEU A 139 -13.37 36.37 -4.38
N ILE A 140 -12.91 37.60 -4.56
CA ILE A 140 -13.35 38.73 -3.77
C ILE A 140 -14.85 38.79 -4.00
N LYS A 141 -15.64 38.40 -3.00
CA LYS A 141 -17.09 38.59 -3.00
C LYS A 141 -17.35 40.08 -2.82
N ILE A 142 -17.18 40.84 -3.90
CA ILE A 142 -17.49 42.27 -3.89
C ILE A 142 -19.01 42.36 -3.80
N ASN A 143 -19.48 42.90 -2.68
CA ASN A 143 -20.90 43.07 -2.43
C ASN A 143 -21.43 44.16 -3.40
N LEU A 144 -22.62 43.98 -3.98
CA LEU A 144 -23.17 44.93 -4.96
C LEU A 144 -23.27 46.35 -4.38
N LYS A 145 -23.54 46.45 -3.07
CA LYS A 145 -23.58 47.73 -2.33
C LYS A 145 -22.23 48.45 -2.32
N THR A 146 -21.12 47.73 -2.16
CA THR A 146 -19.77 48.31 -2.19
C THR A 146 -19.37 48.79 -3.58
N LEU A 147 -19.81 48.10 -4.64
CA LEU A 147 -19.58 48.54 -6.02
C LEU A 147 -20.32 49.84 -6.34
N VAL A 148 -21.60 49.94 -5.95
CA VAL A 148 -22.41 51.14 -6.15
C VAL A 148 -21.84 52.33 -5.38
N SER A 149 -21.41 52.12 -4.13
CA SER A 149 -20.79 53.18 -3.33
C SER A 149 -19.51 53.72 -3.96
N MET A 150 -18.64 52.84 -4.49
CA MET A 150 -17.40 53.27 -5.15
C MET A 150 -17.67 54.10 -6.40
N LEU A 151 -18.70 53.73 -7.18
CA LEU A 151 -19.12 54.46 -8.37
C LEU A 151 -19.61 55.88 -8.05
N ILE A 152 -20.38 56.04 -6.96
CA ILE A 152 -20.85 57.34 -6.49
C ILE A 152 -19.66 58.23 -6.07
N VAL A 153 -18.68 57.68 -5.37
CA VAL A 153 -17.48 58.43 -4.95
C VAL A 153 -16.68 58.91 -6.18
N ILE A 154 -16.51 58.08 -7.20
CA ILE A 154 -15.80 58.48 -8.43
C ILE A 154 -16.56 59.58 -9.18
N LEU A 155 -17.88 59.46 -9.31
CA LEU A 155 -18.70 60.50 -9.95
C LEU A 155 -18.64 61.83 -9.20
N THR A 156 -18.78 61.81 -7.88
CA THR A 156 -18.73 63.03 -7.06
C THR A 156 -17.36 63.71 -7.10
N THR A 157 -16.28 62.94 -7.02
CA THR A 157 -14.90 63.48 -7.13
C THR A 157 -14.62 64.07 -8.51
N SER A 158 -15.11 63.44 -9.58
CA SER A 158 -15.01 63.97 -10.94
C SER A 158 -15.76 65.30 -11.10
N ILE A 159 -16.98 65.40 -10.57
CA ILE A 159 -17.77 66.64 -10.59
C ILE A 159 -17.06 67.76 -9.81
N ILE A 160 -16.53 67.46 -8.62
CA ILE A 160 -15.79 68.45 -7.82
C ILE A 160 -14.54 68.93 -8.56
N ALA A 161 -13.76 68.01 -9.16
CA ALA A 161 -12.58 68.37 -9.94
C ALA A 161 -12.94 69.26 -11.15
N TYR A 162 -14.06 68.96 -11.83
CA TYR A 162 -14.54 69.77 -12.94
C TYR A 162 -14.99 71.17 -12.49
N LEU A 163 -15.67 71.28 -11.34
CA LEU A 163 -16.04 72.58 -10.77
C LEU A 163 -14.81 73.41 -10.37
N ILE A 164 -13.79 72.77 -9.78
CA ILE A 164 -12.50 73.43 -9.49
C ILE A 164 -11.84 73.91 -10.79
N TYR A 165 -11.83 73.09 -11.83
CA TYR A 165 -11.30 73.48 -13.14
C TYR A 165 -12.04 74.70 -13.71
N ILE A 166 -13.38 74.71 -13.69
CA ILE A 166 -14.18 75.87 -14.11
C ILE A 166 -13.89 77.11 -13.25
N LEU A 167 -13.75 76.96 -11.93
CA LEU A 167 -13.44 78.09 -11.04
C LEU A 167 -12.06 78.68 -11.32
N ILE A 168 -11.06 77.85 -11.60
CA ILE A 168 -9.72 78.29 -12.00
C ILE A 168 -9.78 78.99 -13.36
N HIS A 169 -10.49 78.41 -14.33
CA HIS A 169 -10.57 78.96 -15.66
C HIS A 169 -11.39 80.26 -15.73
N SER A 170 -12.51 80.35 -15.00
CA SER A 170 -13.31 81.59 -14.86
C SER A 170 -12.58 82.69 -14.09
N ARG A 171 -11.62 82.36 -13.21
CA ARG A 171 -10.71 83.35 -12.61
C ARG A 171 -9.72 83.94 -13.61
N GLN A 172 -9.28 83.18 -14.60
CA GLN A 172 -8.43 83.71 -15.68
C GLN A 172 -9.20 84.57 -16.69
N VAL A 173 -10.50 84.34 -16.86
CA VAL A 173 -11.38 85.07 -17.80
C VAL A 173 -12.10 86.25 -17.13
N ARG A 174 -11.66 86.71 -15.95
CA ARG A 174 -12.07 88.03 -15.44
C ARG A 174 -11.05 89.06 -15.91
N PRO A 175 -11.23 89.70 -17.08
CA PRO A 175 -10.37 90.81 -17.46
C PRO A 175 -10.52 91.91 -16.42
N SER A 176 -9.39 92.48 -16.04
CA SER A 176 -9.31 93.82 -15.48
C SER A 176 -10.01 94.77 -16.46
N ILE A 177 -11.29 95.04 -16.25
CA ILE A 177 -11.92 96.22 -16.82
C ILE A 177 -11.37 97.36 -15.98
N THR A 178 -10.42 98.07 -16.60
CA THR A 178 -10.01 99.48 -16.40
C THR A 178 -10.45 100.17 -15.12
#